data_AF-A0A420GBN1-F1
#
_entry.id   AF-A0A420GBN1-F1
#
_cell.length_a   1.000
_cell.length_b   1.000
_cell.length_c   1.000
_cell.angle_alpha   90.00
_cell.angle_beta   90.00
_cell.angle_gamma   90.00
#
_symmetry.space_group_name_H-M   'P 1'
#
loop_
_entity.id
_entity.type
_entity.pdbx_description
1 polymer ?
#
loop_
_entity_poly.entity_id
_entity_poly.type
_entity_poly.pdbx_seq_one_letter_code
_entity_poly.pdbx_strand_id
1 'polypeptide(L)'
;MSTSFVFHSKAQTQKDDNLEFFDTVINNHNQLFQMSCIPSAVEMILKYYKVVDFDFYGLQKEWQNKADGSFRDFDNKELYGITFSQKFVLPRDSSFPVDSLFQTIENELKSGKKVIISLPADGGWHMFVICKQTPDGDFVSYSKLGSHTLILRNTKEIVKKSNGTEIMTYRTPPGM
;
A
#
# COMPACT_ATOMS: atom_id res chain seq x y z
N MET A 1 -34.99 -45.29 -14.86
CA MET A 1 -33.89 -45.08 -13.89
C MET A 1 -33.22 -43.76 -14.26
N SER A 2 -33.36 -42.72 -13.44
CA SER A 2 -32.75 -41.41 -13.67
C SER A 2 -31.40 -41.34 -12.98
N THR A 3 -30.32 -41.27 -13.76
CA THR A 3 -28.98 -40.93 -13.27
C THR A 3 -28.89 -39.42 -13.08
N SER A 4 -28.88 -38.98 -11.83
CA SER A 4 -28.60 -37.58 -11.49
C SER A 4 -27.09 -37.37 -11.52
N PHE A 5 -26.62 -36.59 -12.50
CA PHE A 5 -25.25 -36.11 -12.52
C PHE A 5 -25.10 -34.98 -11.50
N VAL A 6 -24.43 -35.27 -10.39
CA VAL A 6 -24.03 -34.24 -9.42
C VAL A 6 -22.81 -33.52 -9.99
N PHE A 7 -23.03 -32.32 -10.56
CA PHE A 7 -21.95 -31.39 -10.85
C PHE A 7 -21.35 -30.90 -9.53
N HIS A 8 -20.23 -31.50 -9.12
CA HIS A 8 -19.34 -30.87 -8.14
C HIS A 8 -18.60 -29.72 -8.83
N SER A 9 -19.18 -28.52 -8.75
CA SER A 9 -18.47 -27.30 -9.11
C SER A 9 -17.36 -27.04 -8.09
N LYS A 10 -16.13 -27.48 -8.39
CA LYS A 10 -14.91 -26.98 -7.74
C LYS A 10 -14.48 -25.64 -8.34
N ALA A 11 -15.42 -24.70 -8.46
CA ALA A 11 -15.18 -23.37 -9.01
C ALA A 11 -15.54 -22.25 -8.02
N GLN A 12 -15.21 -22.44 -6.73
CA GLN A 12 -14.76 -21.31 -5.92
C GLN A 12 -13.24 -21.23 -6.11
N THR A 13 -12.86 -20.63 -7.23
CA THR A 13 -11.56 -20.04 -7.44
C THR A 13 -11.19 -19.19 -6.23
N GLN A 14 -9.92 -19.21 -5.81
CA GLN A 14 -9.26 -18.22 -4.95
C GLN A 14 -9.50 -16.80 -5.50
N LYS A 15 -10.71 -16.28 -5.35
CA LYS A 15 -11.15 -15.03 -5.94
C LYS A 15 -10.78 -13.96 -4.94
N ASP A 16 -9.54 -13.50 -5.03
CA ASP A 16 -9.09 -12.26 -4.41
C ASP A 16 -9.23 -12.14 -2.88
N ASP A 17 -9.18 -13.26 -2.15
CA ASP A 17 -9.20 -13.27 -0.66
C ASP A 17 -8.22 -12.25 -0.05
N ASN A 18 -7.08 -12.02 -0.71
CA ASN A 18 -6.07 -11.04 -0.30
C ASN A 18 -6.50 -9.57 -0.54
N LEU A 19 -7.23 -9.27 -1.63
CA LEU A 19 -7.78 -7.92 -1.83
C LEU A 19 -8.93 -7.66 -0.87
N GLU A 20 -9.80 -8.65 -0.65
CA GLU A 20 -10.90 -8.54 0.33
C GLU A 20 -10.36 -8.36 1.76
N PHE A 21 -9.24 -9.03 2.10
CA PHE A 21 -8.61 -8.83 3.39
C PHE A 21 -7.99 -7.43 3.55
N PHE A 22 -7.36 -6.89 2.50
CA PHE A 22 -6.83 -5.52 2.58
C PHE A 22 -7.94 -4.47 2.72
N ASP A 23 -9.07 -4.63 2.05
CA ASP A 23 -10.23 -3.77 2.27
C ASP A 23 -10.71 -3.83 3.73
N THR A 24 -10.65 -5.01 4.36
CA THR A 24 -10.92 -5.17 5.81
C THR A 24 -9.90 -4.39 6.66
N VAL A 25 -8.60 -4.44 6.33
CA VAL A 25 -7.56 -3.63 6.99
C VAL A 25 -7.89 -2.15 6.92
N ILE A 26 -8.18 -1.62 5.73
CA ILE A 26 -8.48 -0.19 5.53
C ILE A 26 -9.71 0.24 6.33
N ASN A 27 -10.77 -0.58 6.34
CA ASN A 27 -12.01 -0.27 7.04
C ASN A 27 -11.85 -0.25 8.57
N ASN A 28 -10.85 -0.97 9.10
CA ASN A 28 -10.56 -1.04 10.55
C ASN A 28 -9.32 -0.22 10.96
N HIS A 29 -8.74 0.56 10.04
CA HIS A 29 -7.55 1.38 10.30
C HIS A 29 -7.89 2.87 10.39
N ASN A 30 -7.19 3.60 11.26
CA ASN A 30 -7.24 5.05 11.38
C ASN A 30 -5.83 5.65 11.32
N GLN A 31 -5.70 6.86 10.77
CA GLN A 31 -4.53 7.69 11.03
C GLN A 31 -4.75 8.45 12.35
N LEU A 32 -3.93 8.21 13.37
CA LEU A 32 -4.14 8.76 14.71
C LEU A 32 -3.67 10.20 14.87
N PHE A 33 -2.61 10.59 14.18
CA PHE A 33 -2.00 11.92 14.29
C PHE A 33 -1.89 12.57 12.92
N GLN A 34 -1.87 13.90 12.87
CA GLN A 34 -1.86 14.62 11.59
C GLN A 34 -0.61 14.30 10.77
N MET A 35 0.54 14.15 11.42
CA MET A 35 1.82 13.86 10.76
C MET A 35 2.20 12.37 10.74
N SER A 36 1.28 11.45 11.09
CA SER A 36 1.57 10.01 11.15
C SER A 36 1.20 9.23 9.88
N CYS A 37 1.10 9.89 8.72
CA CYS A 37 0.71 9.24 7.46
C CYS A 37 1.70 8.15 7.01
N ILE A 38 3.01 8.36 7.24
CA ILE A 38 4.06 7.36 6.94
C ILE A 38 3.91 6.10 7.81
N PRO A 39 3.96 6.17 9.15
CA PRO A 39 3.76 4.99 9.99
C PRO A 39 2.36 4.38 9.82
N SER A 40 1.32 5.17 9.53
CA SER A 40 -0.02 4.65 9.24
C SER A 40 0.00 3.71 8.02
N ALA A 41 0.63 4.11 6.92
CA ALA A 41 0.74 3.26 5.74
C ALA A 41 1.57 1.99 6.01
N VAL A 42 2.65 2.09 6.79
CA VAL A 42 3.46 0.92 7.22
C VAL A 42 2.62 -0.04 8.06
N GLU A 43 1.87 0.46 9.03
CA GLU A 43 0.98 -0.36 9.86
C GLU A 43 -0.12 -1.05 9.05
N MET A 44 -0.65 -0.44 7.99
CA MET A 44 -1.59 -1.13 7.08
C MET A 44 -0.94 -2.35 6.42
N ILE A 45 0.34 -2.27 6.05
CA ILE A 45 1.08 -3.42 5.52
C ILE A 45 1.28 -4.49 6.60
N LEU A 46 1.67 -4.11 7.81
CA LEU A 46 1.84 -5.07 8.91
C LEU A 46 0.52 -5.79 9.24
N LYS A 47 -0.61 -5.07 9.27
CA LYS A 47 -1.95 -5.63 9.47
C LYS A 47 -2.36 -6.55 8.33
N TYR A 48 -2.04 -6.18 7.08
CA TYR A 48 -2.29 -7.01 5.91
C TYR A 48 -1.62 -8.38 5.99
N TYR A 49 -0.39 -8.43 6.50
CA TYR A 49 0.31 -9.70 6.74
C TYR A 49 -0.04 -10.39 8.06
N LYS A 50 -0.98 -9.83 8.84
CA LYS A 50 -1.44 -10.38 10.12
C LYS A 50 -0.29 -10.59 11.12
N VAL A 51 0.78 -9.80 11.00
CA VAL A 51 1.91 -9.82 11.95
C VAL A 51 1.69 -8.87 13.14
N VAL A 52 0.63 -8.06 13.08
CA VAL A 52 0.08 -7.24 14.15
C VAL A 52 -1.45 -7.21 14.05
N ASP A 53 -2.11 -6.92 15.17
CA ASP A 53 -3.58 -6.83 15.25
C ASP A 53 -4.16 -5.55 14.63
N PHE A 54 -5.47 -5.54 14.36
CA PHE A 54 -6.15 -4.37 13.78
C PHE A 54 -6.08 -3.12 14.66
N ASP A 55 -6.02 -3.27 15.98
CA ASP A 55 -5.88 -2.19 16.96
C ASP A 55 -4.42 -1.77 17.22
N PHE A 56 -3.47 -2.37 16.50
CA PHE A 56 -2.08 -1.96 16.55
C PHE A 56 -1.91 -0.54 15.99
N TYR A 57 -1.34 0.33 16.81
CA TYR A 57 -1.01 1.72 16.48
C TYR A 57 0.35 2.13 17.07
N GLY A 58 1.23 1.15 17.29
CA GLY A 58 2.49 1.36 18.00
C GLY A 58 3.41 2.36 17.28
N LEU A 59 3.52 2.23 15.95
CA LEU A 59 4.38 3.09 15.14
C LEU A 59 3.83 4.51 15.08
N GLN A 60 2.51 4.66 14.94
CA GLN A 60 1.88 5.98 14.97
C GLN A 60 1.99 6.65 16.35
N LYS A 61 1.85 5.89 17.45
CA LYS A 61 1.99 6.40 18.83
C LYS A 61 3.41 6.84 19.16
N GLU A 62 4.41 6.12 18.65
CA GLU A 62 5.82 6.50 18.79
C GLU A 62 6.14 7.76 17.96
N TRP A 63 5.60 7.83 16.74
CA TRP A 63 5.82 8.95 15.81
C TRP A 63 5.13 10.25 16.22
N GLN A 64 3.90 10.14 16.73
CA GLN A 64 3.03 11.28 17.06
C GLN A 64 2.91 12.28 15.89
N ASN A 65 3.22 13.55 16.14
CA ASN A 65 3.20 14.63 15.15
C ASN A 65 4.62 15.01 14.66
N LYS A 66 5.56 14.06 14.60
CA LYS A 66 6.89 14.31 14.01
C LYS A 66 6.74 14.81 12.56
N ALA A 67 7.19 16.05 12.32
CA ALA A 67 6.96 16.76 11.06
C ALA A 67 8.11 16.65 10.05
N ASP A 68 9.31 16.26 10.49
CA ASP A 68 10.52 16.14 9.68
C ASP A 68 10.78 14.70 9.19
N GLY A 69 9.82 13.81 9.35
CA GLY A 69 9.99 12.40 8.98
C GLY A 69 9.80 12.13 7.49
N SER A 70 10.35 11.00 7.06
CA SER A 70 10.37 10.56 5.65
C SER A 70 10.40 9.03 5.54
N PHE A 71 10.34 8.47 4.33
CA PHE A 71 10.54 7.04 4.14
C PHE A 71 11.91 6.54 4.62
N ARG A 72 12.92 7.41 4.77
CA ARG A 72 14.23 7.05 5.34
C ARG A 72 14.13 6.54 6.77
N ASP A 73 13.12 6.98 7.53
CA ASP A 73 12.88 6.48 8.88
C ASP A 73 12.47 5.00 8.91
N PHE A 74 12.10 4.42 7.76
CA PHE A 74 11.71 3.01 7.59
C PHE A 74 12.60 2.24 6.60
N ASP A 75 13.47 2.93 5.86
CA ASP A 75 14.32 2.31 4.85
C ASP A 75 15.28 1.29 5.48
N ASN A 76 15.30 0.09 4.92
CA ASN A 76 16.05 -1.09 5.39
C ASN A 76 15.75 -1.52 6.84
N LYS A 77 14.65 -1.02 7.44
CA LYS A 77 14.20 -1.50 8.75
C LYS A 77 13.37 -2.76 8.61
N GLU A 78 13.67 -3.74 9.46
CA GLU A 78 12.82 -4.90 9.68
C GLU A 78 11.83 -4.61 10.82
N LEU A 79 10.54 -4.76 10.53
CA LEU A 79 9.45 -4.61 11.48
C LEU A 79 8.60 -5.88 11.41
N TYR A 80 8.53 -6.62 12.52
CA TYR A 80 7.73 -7.85 12.62
C TYR A 80 8.04 -8.86 11.49
N GLY A 81 9.33 -9.01 11.15
CA GLY A 81 9.81 -9.89 10.07
C GLY A 81 9.69 -9.32 8.65
N ILE A 82 9.11 -8.13 8.47
CA ILE A 82 8.98 -7.48 7.16
C ILE A 82 10.03 -6.39 7.02
N THR A 83 10.89 -6.49 6.01
CA THR A 83 11.91 -5.47 5.72
C THR A 83 11.39 -4.48 4.69
N PHE A 84 11.32 -3.20 5.05
CA PHE A 84 10.91 -2.11 4.16
C PHE A 84 12.10 -1.53 3.39
N SER A 85 11.85 -1.04 2.18
CA SER A 85 12.89 -0.45 1.33
C SER A 85 12.31 0.73 0.54
N GLN A 86 12.89 1.91 0.75
CA GLN A 86 12.61 3.10 -0.04
C GLN A 86 13.19 2.93 -1.45
N LYS A 87 12.45 3.38 -2.46
CA LYS A 87 12.87 3.38 -3.87
C LYS A 87 12.57 4.74 -4.51
N PHE A 88 13.28 5.01 -5.60
CA PHE A 88 13.12 6.22 -6.42
C PHE A 88 13.38 7.53 -5.67
N VAL A 89 14.39 7.54 -4.79
CA VAL A 89 14.94 8.75 -4.13
C VAL A 89 15.69 9.59 -5.15
N LEU A 90 14.94 10.26 -6.03
CA LEU A 90 15.42 11.01 -7.18
C LEU A 90 14.73 12.38 -7.25
N PRO A 91 15.38 13.39 -7.85
CA PRO A 91 14.75 14.69 -8.11
C PRO A 91 13.44 14.54 -8.90
N ARG A 92 12.42 15.30 -8.52
CA ARG A 92 11.12 15.33 -9.21
C ARG A 92 11.15 16.32 -10.37
N ASP A 93 11.76 15.92 -11.47
CA ASP A 93 11.91 16.72 -12.68
C ASP A 93 11.64 15.89 -13.95
N SER A 94 11.83 16.51 -15.12
CA SER A 94 11.56 15.87 -16.41
C SER A 94 12.44 14.65 -16.71
N SER A 95 13.52 14.42 -15.95
CA SER A 95 14.38 13.24 -16.07
C SER A 95 13.92 12.07 -15.21
N PHE A 96 12.90 12.26 -14.34
CA PHE A 96 12.43 11.22 -13.45
C PHE A 96 11.92 9.99 -14.23
N PRO A 97 12.36 8.76 -13.87
CA PRO A 97 12.05 7.55 -14.64
C PRO A 97 10.66 7.00 -14.32
N VAL A 98 9.60 7.72 -14.71
CA VAL A 98 8.19 7.40 -14.41
C VAL A 98 7.80 5.99 -14.86
N ASP A 99 8.23 5.55 -16.06
CA ASP A 99 7.90 4.23 -16.57
C ASP A 99 8.53 3.11 -15.74
N SER A 100 9.77 3.31 -15.25
CA SER A 100 10.43 2.35 -14.37
C SER A 100 9.75 2.27 -13.00
N LEU A 101 9.26 3.40 -12.49
CA LEU A 101 8.47 3.46 -11.27
C LEU A 101 7.18 2.65 -11.42
N PHE A 102 6.41 2.86 -12.49
CA PHE A 102 5.19 2.10 -12.73
C PHE A 102 5.44 0.62 -12.95
N GLN A 103 6.48 0.26 -13.70
CA GLN A 103 6.85 -1.14 -13.89
C GLN A 103 7.21 -1.82 -12.57
N THR A 104 7.90 -1.10 -11.67
CA THR A 104 8.24 -1.61 -10.33
C THR A 104 6.97 -1.87 -9.52
N ILE A 105 6.03 -0.92 -9.49
CA ILE A 105 4.75 -1.08 -8.79
C ILE A 105 3.98 -2.27 -9.35
N GLU A 106 3.87 -2.38 -10.68
CA GLU A 106 3.15 -3.47 -11.34
C GLU A 106 3.76 -4.84 -11.01
N ASN A 107 5.09 -4.94 -10.92
CA ASN A 107 5.76 -6.18 -10.56
C ASN A 107 5.47 -6.58 -9.11
N GLU A 108 5.48 -5.64 -8.17
CA GLU A 108 5.09 -5.89 -6.78
C GLU A 108 3.62 -6.35 -6.71
N LEU A 109 2.70 -5.68 -7.40
CA LEU A 109 1.28 -6.04 -7.44
C LEU A 109 1.06 -7.44 -8.04
N LYS A 110 1.75 -7.78 -9.15
CA LYS A 110 1.70 -9.12 -9.76
C LYS A 110 2.21 -10.21 -8.82
N SER A 111 3.12 -9.89 -7.90
CA SER A 111 3.58 -10.79 -6.84
C SER A 111 2.63 -10.88 -5.63
N GLY A 112 1.44 -10.26 -5.71
CA GLY A 112 0.45 -10.25 -4.62
C GLY A 112 0.75 -9.25 -3.51
N LYS A 113 1.82 -8.45 -3.64
CA LYS A 113 2.20 -7.44 -2.66
C LYS A 113 1.45 -6.13 -2.89
N LYS A 114 1.67 -5.19 -1.97
CA LYS A 114 1.17 -3.82 -1.98
C LYS A 114 2.36 -2.87 -2.04
N VAL A 115 2.14 -1.61 -2.40
CA VAL A 115 3.21 -0.62 -2.46
C VAL A 115 2.78 0.64 -1.75
N ILE A 116 3.60 1.17 -0.86
CA ILE A 116 3.35 2.48 -0.25
C ILE A 116 3.90 3.53 -1.21
N ILE A 117 3.13 4.57 -1.50
CA ILE A 117 3.48 5.64 -2.42
C ILE A 117 3.23 6.99 -1.77
N SER A 118 4.18 7.92 -1.94
CA SER A 118 4.01 9.32 -1.60
C SER A 118 3.25 10.01 -2.74
N LEU A 119 2.16 10.73 -2.47
CA LEU A 119 1.44 11.50 -3.50
C LEU A 119 1.17 12.92 -2.99
N PRO A 120 1.10 13.93 -3.88
CA PRO A 120 0.66 15.26 -3.47
C PRO A 120 -0.76 15.21 -2.90
N ALA A 121 -0.97 15.98 -1.83
CA ALA A 121 -2.26 16.19 -1.20
C ALA A 121 -2.34 17.63 -0.69
N ASP A 122 -3.52 18.05 -0.22
CA ASP A 122 -3.70 19.37 0.37
C ASP A 122 -2.73 19.58 1.54
N GLY A 123 -1.87 20.59 1.44
CA GLY A 123 -0.88 20.90 2.47
C GLY A 123 0.45 20.14 2.38
N GLY A 124 0.69 19.33 1.34
CA GLY A 124 2.00 18.73 1.10
C GLY A 124 1.95 17.35 0.44
N TRP A 125 2.62 16.38 1.05
CA TRP A 125 2.68 15.00 0.57
C TRP A 125 2.00 14.08 1.56
N HIS A 126 1.23 13.12 1.05
CA HIS A 126 0.51 12.13 1.85
C HIS A 126 0.81 10.71 1.36
N MET A 127 0.76 9.75 2.28
CA MET A 127 1.10 8.37 1.96
C MET A 127 -0.15 7.56 1.64
N PHE A 128 -0.10 6.85 0.52
CA PHE A 128 -1.14 5.93 0.10
C PHE A 128 -0.56 4.52 -0.06
N VAL A 129 -1.42 3.51 0.03
CA VAL A 129 -1.11 2.12 -0.27
C VAL A 129 -1.79 1.73 -1.57
N ILE A 130 -0.99 1.46 -2.59
CA ILE A 130 -1.43 0.88 -3.85
C ILE A 130 -1.74 -0.59 -3.64
N CYS A 131 -2.95 -1.01 -3.97
CA CYS A 131 -3.38 -2.38 -3.70
C CYS A 131 -3.69 -3.22 -4.93
N LYS A 132 -4.10 -2.60 -6.04
CA LYS A 132 -4.46 -3.27 -7.29
C LYS A 132 -4.38 -2.32 -8.48
N GLN A 133 -4.31 -2.93 -9.65
CA GLN A 133 -4.44 -2.25 -10.93
C GLN A 133 -5.91 -2.23 -11.37
N THR A 134 -6.36 -1.12 -11.94
CA THR A 134 -7.69 -0.99 -12.56
C THR A 134 -7.69 -1.65 -13.96
N PRO A 135 -8.86 -1.97 -14.53
CA PRO A 135 -8.95 -2.59 -15.86
C PRO A 135 -8.33 -1.75 -17.00
N ASP A 136 -8.34 -0.43 -16.86
CA ASP A 136 -7.71 0.54 -17.77
C ASP A 136 -6.21 0.77 -17.48
N GLY A 137 -5.66 0.08 -16.48
CA GLY A 137 -4.23 0.02 -16.22
C GLY A 137 -3.69 1.06 -15.24
N ASP A 138 -4.53 1.89 -14.62
CA ASP A 138 -4.16 2.77 -13.50
C ASP A 138 -4.12 1.98 -12.17
N PHE A 139 -3.80 2.64 -11.06
CA PHE A 139 -3.72 2.04 -9.75
C PHE A 139 -4.81 2.56 -8.81
N VAL A 140 -5.38 1.64 -8.03
CA VAL A 140 -6.22 1.96 -6.88
C VAL A 140 -5.34 2.12 -5.65
N SER A 141 -5.38 3.31 -5.05
CA SER A 141 -4.57 3.68 -3.90
C SER A 141 -5.46 4.11 -2.74
N TYR A 142 -5.20 3.56 -1.56
CA TYR A 142 -5.96 3.85 -0.33
C TYR A 142 -5.11 4.62 0.68
N SER A 143 -5.73 5.52 1.43
CA SER A 143 -5.11 6.13 2.61
C SER A 143 -6.16 6.44 3.67
N LYS A 144 -5.72 6.92 4.82
CA LYS A 144 -6.58 7.38 5.91
C LYS A 144 -6.27 8.84 6.24
N LEU A 145 -7.31 9.59 6.55
CA LEU A 145 -7.24 10.90 7.21
C LEU A 145 -8.15 10.83 8.44
N GLY A 146 -7.56 10.66 9.63
CA GLY A 146 -8.33 10.20 10.78
C GLY A 146 -8.98 8.84 10.48
N SER A 147 -10.29 8.76 10.66
CA SER A 147 -11.10 7.60 10.28
C SER A 147 -11.64 7.64 8.85
N HIS A 148 -11.46 8.73 8.12
CA HIS A 148 -11.94 8.85 6.76
C HIS A 148 -11.02 8.10 5.79
N THR A 149 -11.61 7.27 4.93
CA THR A 149 -10.87 6.53 3.89
C THR A 149 -10.76 7.36 2.62
N LEU A 150 -9.54 7.61 2.18
CA LEU A 150 -9.23 8.25 0.91
C LEU A 150 -9.00 7.17 -0.15
N ILE A 151 -9.59 7.35 -1.35
CA ILE A 151 -9.47 6.41 -2.46
C ILE A 151 -9.11 7.17 -3.72
N LEU A 152 -7.98 6.84 -4.33
CA LEU A 152 -7.56 7.37 -5.62
C LEU A 152 -7.59 6.28 -6.67
N ARG A 153 -8.05 6.62 -7.88
CA ARG A 153 -8.14 5.72 -9.04
C ARG A 153 -7.42 6.25 -10.28
N ASN A 154 -6.68 7.35 -10.12
CA ASN A 154 -5.90 8.03 -11.16
C ASN A 154 -4.45 8.27 -10.70
N THR A 155 -3.89 7.30 -9.98
CA THR A 155 -2.56 7.41 -9.35
C THR A 155 -1.46 7.68 -10.38
N LYS A 156 -1.49 7.03 -11.54
CA LYS A 156 -0.49 7.25 -12.60
C LYS A 156 -0.53 8.68 -13.13
N GLU A 157 -1.74 9.24 -13.29
CA GLU A 157 -1.91 10.62 -13.71
C GLU A 157 -1.29 11.61 -12.72
N ILE A 158 -1.54 11.40 -11.42
CA ILE A 158 -0.99 12.24 -10.34
C ILE A 158 0.54 12.20 -10.35
N VAL A 159 1.13 11.01 -10.46
CA VAL A 159 2.59 10.85 -10.51
C VAL A 159 3.21 11.57 -11.71
N LYS A 160 2.59 11.45 -12.89
CA LYS A 160 3.03 12.14 -14.11
C LYS A 160 2.99 13.66 -13.95
N LYS A 161 1.90 14.20 -13.41
CA LYS A 161 1.75 15.65 -13.14
C LYS A 161 2.73 16.18 -12.10
N SER A 162 3.22 15.31 -11.23
CA SER A 162 4.16 15.66 -10.15
C SER A 162 5.63 15.54 -10.55
N ASN A 163 5.91 15.15 -11.80
CA ASN A 163 7.25 14.80 -12.29
C ASN A 163 7.97 13.76 -11.41
N GLY A 164 7.21 12.78 -10.89
CA GLY A 164 7.76 11.69 -10.11
C GLY A 164 7.36 11.67 -8.65
N THR A 165 7.76 10.59 -7.98
CA THR A 165 7.54 10.39 -6.55
C THR A 165 8.43 9.27 -6.01
N GLU A 166 8.40 9.07 -4.69
CA GLU A 166 9.05 7.96 -4.02
C GLU A 166 8.01 6.91 -3.65
N ILE A 167 8.47 5.66 -3.58
CA ILE A 167 7.68 4.54 -3.07
C ILE A 167 8.46 3.79 -2.01
N MET A 168 7.75 3.00 -1.23
CA MET A 168 8.32 2.02 -0.34
C MET A 168 7.75 0.64 -0.66
N THR A 169 8.66 -0.28 -0.95
CA THR A 169 8.35 -1.70 -1.14
C THR A 169 8.85 -2.48 0.06
N TYR A 170 8.57 -3.77 0.12
CA TYR A 170 8.99 -4.60 1.23
C TYR A 170 9.26 -6.05 0.84
N ARG A 171 10.05 -6.72 1.67
CA ARG A 171 10.36 -8.15 1.59
C ARG A 171 9.81 -8.84 2.82
N THR A 172 9.11 -9.94 2.58
CA THR A 172 8.61 -10.85 3.60
C THR A 172 9.56 -12.05 3.72
N PRO A 173 9.59 -12.74 4.86
CA PRO A 173 10.36 -13.96 4.99
C PRO A 173 9.74 -15.06 4.11
N PRO A 174 10.52 -16.08 3.73
CA PRO A 174 9.98 -17.21 2.98
C PRO A 174 8.81 -17.87 3.72
N GLY A 175 7.69 -18.08 3.02
CA GLY A 175 6.51 -18.78 3.56
C GLY A 175 5.46 -17.90 4.24
N MET A 176 5.62 -16.56 4.19
CA MET A 176 4.58 -15.60 4.54
C MET A 176 3.71 -15.24 3.33
#